data_AF-A0A6G6YQB7-F1
#
_entry.id   AF-A0A6G6YQB7-F1
#
_cell.length_a   1.000
_cell.length_b   1.000
_cell.length_c   1.000
_cell.angle_alpha   90.00
_cell.angle_beta   90.00
_cell.angle_gamma   90.00
#
_symmetry.space_group_name_H-M   'P 1'
#
loop_
_entity.id
_entity.type
_entity.pdbx_description
1 polymer ?
#
loop_
_entity_poly.entity_id
_entity_poly.type
_entity_poly.pdbx_seq_one_letter_code
_entity_poly.pdbx_strand_id
1 'polypeptide(L)'
;MNHDAYDDNYIRSILNSVKSIAMVGASPVNVRPSYFAFKYLAQRGYDMIPVNPGHVGKSLMGKPFVASLADIGRPIDMIDIFRNSSHIMPVVDEALKLSPPPKVIWMQLGAHDDAAAEKAEAAGLKVVMNRCPKIEYGRLSSEISWMGVNSRTLSSKRAPIPTQGMRLSLNRTSFGGGQTAASDRAAKNKTETS
;
A
#
# COMPACT_ATOMS: atom_id res chain seq x y z
N MET A 1 1.48 -0.79 17.15
CA MET A 1 0.70 0.43 16.82
C MET A 1 -0.79 0.06 16.81
N ASN A 2 -1.77 1.00 16.83
CA ASN A 2 -3.15 0.63 16.45
C ASN A 2 -3.24 0.63 14.92
N HIS A 3 -3.62 -0.50 14.32
CA HIS A 3 -3.64 -0.70 12.87
C HIS A 3 -5.01 -0.51 12.20
N ASP A 4 -6.04 -0.11 12.95
CA ASP A 4 -7.38 0.21 12.43
C ASP A 4 -7.38 1.51 11.64
N ALA A 5 -6.54 2.47 12.05
CA ALA A 5 -6.43 3.80 11.45
C ALA A 5 -4.97 4.25 11.38
N TYR A 6 -4.62 4.95 10.30
CA TYR A 6 -3.30 5.54 10.09
C TYR A 6 -3.45 7.03 9.83
N ASP A 7 -2.53 7.83 10.40
CA ASP A 7 -2.44 9.24 10.06
C ASP A 7 -2.06 9.42 8.58
N ASP A 8 -2.69 10.38 7.91
CA ASP A 8 -2.42 10.68 6.50
C ASP A 8 -0.95 11.01 6.25
N ASN A 9 -0.28 11.68 7.20
CA ASN A 9 1.15 11.99 7.07
C ASN A 9 2.01 10.74 7.24
N TYR A 10 1.60 9.78 8.07
CA TYR A 10 2.32 8.50 8.18
C TYR A 10 2.32 7.79 6.83
N ILE A 11 1.14 7.61 6.22
CA ILE A 11 1.01 6.98 4.91
C ILE A 11 1.73 7.78 3.82
N ARG A 12 1.54 9.11 3.78
CA ARG A 12 2.22 9.99 2.82
C ARG A 12 3.74 9.90 2.95
N SER A 13 4.27 9.86 4.17
CA SER A 13 5.71 9.75 4.43
C SER A 13 6.28 8.43 3.89
N ILE A 14 5.56 7.33 4.09
CA ILE A 14 5.94 6.02 3.54
C ILE A 14 5.98 6.12 2.02
N LEU A 15 4.86 6.47 1.39
CA LEU A 15 4.75 6.48 -0.07
C LEU A 15 5.71 7.46 -0.77
N ASN A 16 6.12 8.56 -0.11
CA ASN A 16 7.14 9.47 -0.62
C ASN A 16 8.58 8.98 -0.42
N SER A 17 8.83 8.15 0.60
CA SER A 17 10.18 7.70 0.95
C SER A 17 10.60 6.42 0.21
N VAL A 18 9.63 5.56 -0.11
CA VAL A 18 9.88 4.27 -0.78
C VAL A 18 10.08 4.47 -2.28
N LYS A 19 11.04 3.76 -2.86
CA LYS A 19 11.32 3.78 -4.30
C LYS A 19 11.16 2.40 -4.92
N SER A 20 11.63 1.34 -4.26
CA SER A 20 11.49 -0.04 -4.70
C SER A 20 10.42 -0.81 -3.90
N ILE A 21 9.55 -1.52 -4.61
CA ILE A 21 8.43 -2.25 -4.01
C ILE A 21 8.42 -3.69 -4.53
N ALA A 22 8.59 -4.65 -3.62
CA ALA A 22 8.41 -6.06 -3.91
C ALA A 22 6.95 -6.47 -3.64
N MET A 23 6.22 -6.85 -4.68
CA MET A 23 4.83 -7.26 -4.57
C MET A 23 4.72 -8.78 -4.48
N VAL A 24 4.47 -9.28 -3.27
CA VAL A 24 4.29 -10.71 -2.98
C VAL A 24 2.87 -11.15 -3.33
N GLY A 25 2.74 -12.13 -4.21
CA GLY A 25 1.45 -12.55 -4.75
C GLY A 25 1.01 -11.75 -5.99
N ALA A 26 1.95 -11.12 -6.69
CA ALA A 26 1.69 -10.49 -7.98
C ALA A 26 1.12 -11.51 -8.99
N SER A 27 0.16 -11.09 -9.81
CA SER A 27 -0.45 -11.93 -10.85
C SER A 27 -0.45 -11.21 -12.19
N PRO A 28 -0.15 -11.90 -13.32
CA PRO A 28 -0.24 -11.33 -14.65
C PRO A 28 -1.69 -11.25 -15.18
N VAL A 29 -2.65 -11.81 -14.46
CA VAL A 29 -4.06 -11.84 -14.87
C VAL A 29 -4.69 -10.47 -14.67
N ASN A 30 -5.16 -9.86 -15.75
CA ASN A 30 -5.63 -8.47 -15.76
C ASN A 30 -6.91 -8.20 -14.94
N VAL A 31 -7.66 -9.23 -14.54
CA VAL A 31 -8.83 -9.08 -13.65
C VAL A 31 -8.46 -9.13 -12.16
N ARG A 32 -7.22 -9.47 -11.81
CA ARG A 32 -6.78 -9.57 -10.41
C ARG A 32 -6.44 -8.19 -9.84
N PRO A 33 -6.83 -7.87 -8.59
CA PRO A 33 -6.48 -6.60 -7.95
C PRO A 33 -4.97 -6.31 -7.94
N SER A 34 -4.14 -7.33 -7.75
CA SER A 34 -2.67 -7.19 -7.76
C SER A 34 -2.13 -6.69 -9.10
N TYR A 35 -2.73 -7.09 -10.23
CA TYR A 35 -2.35 -6.59 -11.55
C TYR A 35 -2.56 -5.07 -11.65
N PHE A 36 -3.73 -4.58 -11.21
CA PHE A 36 -4.05 -3.15 -11.26
C PHE A 36 -3.20 -2.32 -10.31
N ALA A 37 -2.96 -2.82 -9.09
CA ALA A 37 -2.08 -2.15 -8.13
C ALA A 37 -0.64 -2.06 -8.66
N PHE A 38 -0.12 -3.16 -9.20
CA PHE A 38 1.22 -3.20 -9.79
C PHE A 38 1.36 -2.23 -10.95
N LYS A 39 0.42 -2.27 -11.90
CA LYS A 39 0.39 -1.37 -13.06
C LYS A 39 0.33 0.10 -12.63
N TYR A 40 -0.53 0.43 -11.67
CA TYR A 40 -0.67 1.80 -11.19
C TYR A 40 0.63 2.30 -10.55
N LEU A 41 1.23 1.54 -9.63
CA LEU A 41 2.44 1.94 -8.94
C LEU A 41 3.65 2.02 -9.91
N ALA A 42 3.77 1.07 -10.85
CA ALA A 42 4.79 1.16 -11.91
C ALA A 42 4.62 2.44 -12.75
N GLN A 43 3.38 2.80 -13.09
CA GLN A 43 3.06 4.05 -13.78
C GLN A 43 3.32 5.30 -12.94
N ARG A 44 3.48 5.19 -11.63
CA ARG A 44 3.89 6.28 -10.73
C ARG A 44 5.41 6.40 -10.57
N GLY A 45 6.16 5.55 -11.26
CA GLY A 45 7.62 5.58 -11.23
C GLY A 45 8.23 4.79 -10.08
N TYR A 46 7.44 4.04 -9.31
CA TYR A 46 8.01 3.06 -8.37
C TYR A 46 8.69 1.94 -9.14
N ASP A 47 9.81 1.47 -8.61
CA ASP A 47 10.50 0.31 -9.12
C ASP A 47 9.85 -0.97 -8.59
N MET A 48 8.88 -1.45 -9.35
CA MET A 48 8.06 -2.60 -9.00
C MET A 48 8.75 -3.93 -9.33
N ILE A 49 8.75 -4.86 -8.37
CA ILE A 49 9.32 -6.20 -8.49
C ILE A 49 8.21 -7.24 -8.20
N PRO A 50 7.81 -8.06 -9.18
CA PRO A 50 6.75 -9.04 -8.98
C PRO A 50 7.30 -10.34 -8.38
N VAL A 51 6.79 -10.73 -7.21
CA VAL A 51 7.22 -11.94 -6.48
C VAL A 51 6.08 -12.95 -6.50
N ASN A 52 6.27 -14.05 -7.23
CA ASN A 52 5.35 -15.19 -7.25
C ASN A 52 6.02 -16.44 -7.85
N PRO A 53 6.22 -17.51 -7.05
CA PRO A 53 6.87 -18.73 -7.54
C PRO A 53 6.09 -19.42 -8.66
N GLY A 54 4.76 -19.31 -8.67
CA GLY A 54 3.91 -19.90 -9.72
C GLY A 54 3.97 -19.19 -11.08
N HIS A 55 4.70 -18.07 -11.18
CA HIS A 55 4.81 -17.28 -12.40
C HIS A 55 6.27 -17.00 -12.83
N VAL A 56 7.24 -17.67 -12.20
CA VAL A 56 8.65 -17.63 -12.63
C VAL A 56 8.75 -18.02 -14.12
N GLY A 57 9.60 -17.30 -14.85
CA GLY A 57 9.72 -17.43 -16.32
C GLY A 57 8.73 -16.59 -17.12
N LYS A 58 7.73 -15.97 -16.48
CA LYS A 58 6.87 -14.95 -17.09
C LYS A 58 7.36 -13.55 -16.74
N SER A 59 6.74 -12.55 -17.33
CA SER A 59 6.93 -11.14 -16.97
C SER A 59 5.59 -10.44 -16.72
N LEU A 60 5.62 -9.41 -15.89
CA LEU A 60 4.52 -8.49 -15.64
C LEU A 60 4.99 -7.08 -15.97
N MET A 61 4.37 -6.46 -16.99
CA MET A 61 4.75 -5.11 -17.46
C MET A 61 6.26 -5.00 -17.79
N GLY A 62 6.83 -6.04 -18.39
CA GLY A 62 8.27 -6.12 -18.72
C GLY A 62 9.20 -6.40 -17.55
N LYS A 63 8.68 -6.55 -16.31
CA LYS A 63 9.46 -6.95 -15.13
C LYS A 63 9.40 -8.48 -14.97
N PRO A 64 10.53 -9.19 -14.84
CA PRO A 64 10.53 -10.64 -14.65
C PRO A 64 10.01 -11.01 -13.24
N PHE A 65 9.29 -12.13 -13.14
CA PHE A 65 8.90 -12.69 -11.85
C PHE A 65 10.07 -13.36 -11.15
N VAL A 66 10.17 -13.14 -9.84
CA VAL A 66 11.05 -13.90 -8.94
C VAL A 66 10.24 -14.85 -8.07
N ALA A 67 10.87 -15.92 -7.59
CA ALA A 67 10.18 -16.94 -6.79
C ALA A 67 10.01 -16.51 -5.34
N SER A 68 11.02 -15.85 -4.78
CA SER A 68 11.11 -15.43 -3.39
C SER A 68 11.67 -14.00 -3.27
N LEU A 69 11.62 -13.42 -2.07
CA LEU A 69 12.25 -12.12 -1.80
C LEU A 69 13.78 -12.23 -1.84
N ALA A 70 14.33 -13.37 -1.43
CA ALA A 70 15.77 -13.63 -1.46
C ALA A 70 16.35 -13.57 -2.89
N ASP A 71 15.58 -13.97 -3.91
CA ASP A 71 16.00 -13.99 -5.31
C ASP A 71 16.14 -12.59 -5.94
N ILE A 72 15.74 -11.53 -5.25
CA ILE A 72 15.77 -10.16 -5.78
C ILE A 72 17.21 -9.64 -5.89
N GLY A 73 18.12 -10.10 -5.03
CA GLY A 73 19.55 -9.80 -5.10
C GLY A 73 19.94 -8.34 -4.89
N ARG A 74 19.01 -7.49 -4.40
CA ARG A 74 19.27 -6.07 -4.11
C ARG A 74 18.33 -5.53 -3.03
N PRO A 75 18.66 -4.37 -2.41
CA PRO A 75 17.82 -3.75 -1.39
C PRO A 75 16.42 -3.37 -1.90
N ILE A 76 15.41 -3.55 -1.04
CA ILE A 76 14.01 -3.21 -1.32
C ILE A 76 13.51 -2.28 -0.21
N ASP A 77 12.80 -1.21 -0.54
CA ASP A 77 12.28 -0.30 0.47
C ASP A 77 10.99 -0.82 1.14
N MET A 78 10.08 -1.41 0.34
CA MET A 78 8.77 -1.85 0.80
C MET A 78 8.39 -3.23 0.25
N ILE A 79 7.79 -4.07 1.10
CA ILE A 79 7.15 -5.31 0.70
C ILE A 79 5.63 -5.13 0.75
N ASP A 80 4.96 -5.38 -0.37
CA ASP A 80 3.51 -5.27 -0.55
C ASP A 80 2.88 -6.67 -0.70
N ILE A 81 2.06 -7.07 0.26
CA ILE A 81 1.59 -8.45 0.43
C ILE A 81 0.14 -8.59 -0.06
N PHE A 82 -0.06 -9.33 -1.16
CA PHE A 82 -1.35 -9.73 -1.74
C PHE A 82 -1.73 -11.20 -1.42
N ARG A 83 -1.18 -11.76 -0.36
CA ARG A 83 -1.45 -13.14 0.09
C ARG A 83 -2.44 -13.13 1.26
N ASN A 84 -3.06 -14.29 1.49
CA ASN A 84 -3.92 -14.50 2.65
C ASN A 84 -3.14 -14.34 3.97
N SER A 85 -3.85 -14.00 5.06
CA SER A 85 -3.25 -13.78 6.38
C SER A 85 -2.33 -14.89 6.85
N SER A 86 -2.67 -16.15 6.59
CA SER A 86 -1.84 -17.31 6.95
C SER A 86 -0.45 -17.34 6.29
N HIS A 87 -0.22 -16.53 5.26
CA HIS A 87 1.06 -16.40 4.57
C HIS A 87 1.81 -15.11 4.93
N ILE A 88 1.25 -14.25 5.79
CA ILE A 88 1.89 -12.97 6.15
C ILE A 88 3.11 -13.22 7.03
N MET A 89 2.97 -13.94 8.13
CA MET A 89 4.09 -14.23 9.04
C MET A 89 5.31 -14.84 8.32
N PRO A 90 5.18 -15.87 7.45
CA PRO A 90 6.32 -16.37 6.68
C PRO A 90 6.99 -15.31 5.78
N VAL A 91 6.22 -14.39 5.19
CA VAL A 91 6.76 -13.31 4.35
C VAL A 91 7.49 -12.27 5.20
N VAL A 92 6.98 -11.96 6.40
CA VAL A 92 7.68 -11.09 7.36
C VAL A 92 8.99 -11.74 7.82
N ASP A 93 8.99 -13.04 8.10
CA ASP A 93 10.20 -13.77 8.48
C ASP A 93 11.27 -13.77 7.38
N GLU A 94 10.84 -13.88 6.13
CA GLU A 94 11.73 -13.76 4.97
C GLU A 94 12.24 -12.33 4.82
N ALA A 95 11.38 -11.32 4.96
CA ALA A 95 11.73 -9.91 4.88
C ALA A 95 12.82 -9.52 5.88
N LEU A 96 12.70 -10.00 7.12
CA LEU A 96 13.67 -9.70 8.19
C LEU A 96 15.03 -10.36 7.97
N LYS A 97 15.14 -11.37 7.11
CA LYS A 97 16.40 -12.03 6.74
C LYS A 97 17.13 -11.31 5.60
N LEU A 98 16.47 -10.39 4.91
CA LEU A 98 17.10 -9.62 3.84
C LEU A 98 18.18 -8.68 4.42
N SER A 99 19.22 -8.43 3.64
CA SER A 99 20.31 -7.53 4.01
C SER A 99 20.53 -6.47 2.92
N PRO A 100 20.18 -5.19 3.16
CA PRO A 100 19.50 -4.69 4.36
C PRO A 100 18.02 -5.13 4.41
N PRO A 101 17.40 -5.17 5.61
CA PRO A 101 15.98 -5.40 5.73
C PRO A 101 15.20 -4.25 5.06
N PRO A 102 13.96 -4.50 4.60
CA PRO A 102 13.12 -3.46 4.07
C PRO A 102 12.75 -2.46 5.17
N LYS A 103 12.28 -1.28 4.77
CA LYS A 103 11.84 -0.24 5.72
C LYS A 103 10.37 -0.39 6.09
N VAL A 104 9.59 -1.03 5.21
CA VAL A 104 8.13 -1.06 5.29
C VAL A 104 7.57 -2.43 4.93
N ILE A 105 6.67 -2.96 5.77
CA ILE A 105 5.74 -4.04 5.43
C ILE A 105 4.36 -3.43 5.19
N TRP A 106 3.79 -3.72 4.02
CA TRP A 106 2.46 -3.26 3.63
C TRP A 106 1.56 -4.46 3.32
N MET A 107 0.48 -4.61 4.07
CA MET A 107 -0.51 -5.68 3.90
C MET A 107 -1.77 -5.12 3.24
N GLN A 108 -2.19 -5.76 2.15
CA GLN A 108 -3.32 -5.32 1.33
C GLN A 108 -4.67 -5.41 2.04
N LEU A 109 -5.71 -4.92 1.37
CA LEU A 109 -7.09 -5.03 1.83
C LEU A 109 -7.47 -6.50 2.12
N GLY A 110 -7.99 -6.74 3.32
CA GLY A 110 -8.36 -8.07 3.81
C GLY A 110 -7.17 -8.92 4.31
N ALA A 111 -5.93 -8.44 4.19
CA ALA A 111 -4.76 -9.05 4.79
C ALA A 111 -4.47 -8.38 6.15
N HIS A 112 -4.57 -9.17 7.22
CA HIS A 112 -4.42 -8.72 8.60
C HIS A 112 -3.77 -9.83 9.46
N ASP A 113 -2.72 -9.49 10.20
CA ASP A 113 -2.01 -10.39 11.12
C ASP A 113 -1.26 -9.55 12.16
N ASP A 114 -1.86 -9.43 13.35
CA ASP A 114 -1.33 -8.59 14.44
C ASP A 114 0.02 -9.10 14.95
N ALA A 115 0.21 -10.41 15.01
CA ALA A 115 1.46 -11.01 15.48
C ALA A 115 2.60 -10.73 14.49
N ALA A 116 2.32 -10.80 13.18
CA ALA A 116 3.30 -10.46 12.15
C ALA A 116 3.63 -8.96 12.15
N ALA A 117 2.63 -8.11 12.41
CA ALA A 117 2.81 -6.67 12.56
C ALA A 117 3.71 -6.35 13.76
N GLU A 118 3.41 -6.89 14.94
CA GLU A 118 4.21 -6.70 16.17
C GLU A 118 5.66 -7.14 15.96
N LYS A 119 5.87 -8.29 15.31
CA LYS A 119 7.21 -8.79 14.99
C LYS A 119 7.98 -7.84 14.07
N ALA A 120 7.34 -7.32 13.02
CA ALA A 120 7.97 -6.37 12.11
C ALA A 120 8.28 -5.03 12.81
N GLU A 121 7.36 -4.54 13.64
CA GLU A 121 7.55 -3.31 14.43
C GLU A 121 8.69 -3.45 15.44
N ALA A 122 8.80 -4.59 16.13
CA ALA A 122 9.89 -4.89 17.05
C ALA A 122 11.26 -4.90 16.37
N ALA A 123 11.32 -5.22 15.07
CA ALA A 123 12.52 -5.12 14.25
C ALA A 123 12.76 -3.71 13.66
N GLY A 124 11.92 -2.72 13.99
CA GLY A 124 12.05 -1.33 13.57
C GLY A 124 11.45 -1.01 12.20
N LEU A 125 10.67 -1.93 11.61
CA LEU A 125 10.00 -1.70 10.33
C LEU A 125 8.70 -0.92 10.55
N LYS A 126 8.35 -0.07 9.58
CA LYS A 126 7.02 0.53 9.51
C LYS A 126 6.03 -0.50 9.00
N VAL A 127 4.85 -0.58 9.63
CA VAL A 127 3.78 -1.49 9.21
C VAL A 127 2.55 -0.70 8.79
N VAL A 128 1.92 -1.14 7.70
CA VAL A 128 0.58 -0.73 7.28
C VAL A 128 -0.22 -1.99 6.97
N MET A 129 -1.39 -2.15 7.60
CA MET A 129 -2.31 -3.27 7.39
C MET A 129 -3.64 -2.83 6.81
N ASN A 130 -4.29 -3.73 6.07
CA ASN A 130 -5.62 -3.52 5.50
C ASN A 130 -5.76 -2.20 4.74
N ARG A 131 -4.76 -1.87 3.90
CA ARG A 131 -4.77 -0.69 3.02
C ARG A 131 -4.24 -1.05 1.65
N CYS A 132 -4.69 -0.35 0.60
CA CYS A 132 -4.12 -0.50 -0.74
C CYS A 132 -3.29 0.74 -1.09
N PRO A 133 -1.98 0.63 -1.41
CA PRO A 133 -1.13 1.76 -1.79
C PRO A 133 -1.69 2.54 -2.98
N LYS A 134 -2.31 1.87 -3.96
CA LYS A 134 -3.00 2.53 -5.08
C LYS A 134 -4.13 3.45 -4.61
N ILE A 135 -4.98 2.96 -3.70
CA ILE A 135 -6.12 3.72 -3.19
C ILE A 135 -5.62 4.87 -2.32
N GLU A 136 -4.69 4.60 -1.40
CA GLU A 136 -4.10 5.62 -0.54
C GLU A 136 -3.36 6.70 -1.35
N TYR A 137 -2.61 6.32 -2.38
CA TYR A 137 -1.97 7.27 -3.28
C TYR A 137 -3.01 8.13 -3.98
N GLY A 138 -4.03 7.53 -4.58
CA GLY A 138 -5.12 8.25 -5.26
C GLY A 138 -5.89 9.20 -4.32
N ARG A 139 -6.09 8.77 -3.07
CA ARG A 139 -6.74 9.54 -2.00
C ARG A 139 -5.90 10.78 -1.62
N LEU A 140 -4.63 10.56 -1.31
CA LEU A 140 -3.71 11.61 -0.82
C LEU A 140 -3.23 12.56 -1.92
N SER A 141 -3.19 12.11 -3.17
CA SER A 141 -2.91 12.95 -4.34
C SER A 141 -4.13 13.73 -4.85
N SER A 142 -5.33 13.48 -4.28
CA SER A 142 -6.62 14.05 -4.71
C SER A 142 -7.15 13.57 -6.07
N GLU A 143 -6.57 12.52 -6.67
CA GLU A 143 -7.00 12.01 -7.98
C GLU A 143 -8.40 11.41 -7.95
N ILE A 144 -8.68 10.61 -6.92
CA ILE A 144 -9.99 9.97 -6.80
C ILE A 144 -11.06 10.95 -6.31
N SER A 145 -10.66 12.02 -5.60
CA SER A 145 -11.55 13.13 -5.22
C SER A 145 -12.17 13.78 -6.44
N TRP A 146 -11.38 13.96 -7.51
CA TRP A 146 -11.87 14.55 -8.76
C TRP A 146 -12.89 13.67 -9.48
N MET A 147 -12.82 12.35 -9.26
CA MET A 147 -13.80 11.39 -9.76
C MET A 147 -15.04 11.27 -8.86
N GLY A 148 -15.20 12.14 -7.86
CA GLY A 148 -16.35 12.14 -6.95
C GLY A 148 -16.24 11.16 -5.78
N VAL A 149 -15.10 10.49 -5.59
CA VAL A 149 -14.89 9.58 -4.46
C VAL A 149 -14.54 10.38 -3.20
N ASN A 150 -15.24 10.12 -2.10
CA ASN A 150 -14.91 10.74 -0.81
C ASN A 150 -13.52 10.28 -0.33
N SER A 151 -12.53 11.16 -0.45
CA SER A 151 -11.15 10.91 -0.01
C SER A 151 -10.90 11.17 1.48
N ARG A 152 -11.90 11.70 2.20
CA ARG A 152 -11.77 12.18 3.59
C ARG A 152 -10.60 13.14 3.78
N THR A 153 -10.18 13.85 2.74
CA THR A 153 -9.14 14.88 2.80
C THR A 153 -9.72 16.23 2.42
N LEU A 154 -9.39 17.26 3.18
CA LEU A 154 -9.74 18.64 2.89
C LEU A 154 -8.47 19.44 2.59
N SER A 155 -8.54 20.31 1.59
CA SER A 155 -7.45 21.21 1.23
C SER A 155 -8.02 22.55 0.79
N SER A 156 -7.48 23.65 1.32
CA SER A 156 -7.82 25.02 0.92
C SER A 156 -7.14 25.45 -0.38
N LYS A 157 -6.22 24.64 -0.93
CA LYS A 157 -5.52 24.93 -2.18
C LYS A 157 -6.31 24.35 -3.37
N ARG A 158 -6.32 25.06 -4.50
CA ARG A 158 -6.92 24.55 -5.76
C ARG A 158 -6.15 23.33 -6.26
N ALA A 159 -6.86 22.34 -6.79
CA ALA A 159 -6.21 21.18 -7.42
C ALA A 159 -5.52 21.62 -8.72
N PRO A 160 -4.27 21.19 -8.99
CA PRO A 160 -3.64 21.47 -10.26
C PRO A 160 -4.51 20.89 -11.39
N ILE A 161 -4.70 21.66 -12.46
CA ILE A 161 -5.35 21.15 -13.67
C ILE A 161 -4.39 20.13 -14.28
N PRO A 162 -4.78 18.85 -14.46
CA PRO A 162 -3.88 17.86 -15.01
C PRO A 162 -3.52 18.22 -16.46
N THR A 163 -2.24 18.49 -16.74
CA THR A 163 -1.77 18.87 -18.08
C THR A 163 -1.59 17.65 -19.00
N GLN A 164 -1.44 16.44 -18.46
CA GLN A 164 -1.44 15.20 -19.25
C GLN A 164 -1.78 13.96 -18.39
N GLY A 165 -3.03 13.48 -18.53
CA GLY A 165 -3.61 12.45 -17.66
C GLY A 165 -3.82 12.95 -16.23
N MET A 166 -4.77 12.37 -15.48
CA MET A 166 -5.02 12.73 -14.07
C MET A 166 -3.90 12.22 -13.15
N ARG A 167 -2.66 12.70 -13.37
CA ARG A 167 -1.47 12.36 -12.58
C ARG A 167 -1.15 13.51 -11.63
N LEU A 168 -1.65 13.40 -10.41
CA LEU A 168 -1.31 14.30 -9.31
C LEU A 168 -0.25 13.65 -8.41
N SER A 169 0.53 14.48 -7.72
CA SER A 169 1.64 14.04 -6.85
C SER A 169 1.25 14.05 -5.38
N LEU A 170 1.91 13.22 -4.58
CA LEU A 170 1.80 13.19 -3.11
C LEU A 170 2.37 14.42 -2.39
N ASN A 171 3.06 15.33 -3.09
CA ASN A 171 3.64 16.55 -2.51
C ASN A 171 2.59 17.57 -2.03
N ARG A 172 1.30 17.26 -2.19
CA ARG A 172 0.19 18.10 -1.76
C ARG A 172 -0.11 17.88 -0.27
N THR A 173 0.03 18.92 0.52
CA THR A 173 -0.45 18.92 1.90
C THR A 173 -1.98 18.95 1.90
N SER A 174 -2.59 17.85 2.34
CA SER A 174 -4.01 17.78 2.70
C SER A 174 -4.14 17.38 4.17
N PHE A 175 -5.16 17.93 4.83
CA PHE A 175 -5.52 17.55 6.19
C PHE A 175 -6.57 16.46 6.14
N GLY A 176 -6.53 15.53 7.09
CA GLY A 176 -7.64 14.60 7.31
C GLY A 176 -8.89 15.43 7.62
N GLY A 177 -10.00 15.13 6.93
CA GLY A 177 -11.29 15.71 7.27
C GLY A 177 -11.61 15.39 8.72
N GLY A 178 -11.93 16.41 9.52
CA GLY A 178 -12.31 16.21 10.92
C GLY A 178 -13.50 15.27 11.06
N GLN A 179 -13.60 14.57 12.20
CA GLN A 179 -14.80 13.83 12.55
C GLN A 179 -15.99 14.79 12.51
N THR A 180 -16.95 14.52 11.64
CA THR A 180 -18.22 15.24 11.65
C THR A 180 -19.16 14.53 12.62
N ALA A 181 -20.03 15.26 13.32
CA ALA A 181 -21.04 14.66 14.20
C ALA A 181 -21.94 13.63 13.48
N ALA A 182 -22.02 13.69 12.15
CA ALA A 182 -22.70 12.70 11.31
C ALA A 182 -21.94 11.36 11.21
N SER A 183 -20.61 11.39 11.10
CA SER A 183 -19.77 10.17 11.08
C SER A 183 -19.80 9.41 12.41
N ASP A 184 -19.89 10.11 13.54
CA ASP A 184 -19.92 9.50 14.87
C ASP A 184 -21.26 8.83 15.19
N ARG A 185 -22.38 9.38 14.69
CA ARG A 185 -23.71 8.74 14.81
C ARG A 185 -23.78 7.42 14.04
N ALA A 186 -23.20 7.36 12.85
CA ALA A 186 -23.19 6.14 12.04
C ALA A 186 -22.32 5.02 12.66
N ALA A 187 -21.27 5.39 13.39
CA ALA A 187 -20.44 4.44 14.14
C ALA A 187 -21.16 3.89 15.38
N LYS A 188 -21.84 4.77 16.16
CA LYS A 188 -22.62 4.36 17.35
C LYS A 188 -23.76 3.39 17.02
N ASN A 189 -24.48 3.64 15.93
CA ASN A 189 -25.61 2.78 15.55
C ASN A 189 -25.19 1.35 15.14
N LYS A 190 -23.92 1.10 14.82
CA LYS A 190 -23.42 -0.25 14.54
C LYS A 190 -23.08 -1.04 15.80
N THR A 191 -22.71 -0.34 16.88
CA THR A 191 -22.32 -0.98 18.15
C THR A 191 -23.53 -1.37 18.99
N GLU A 192 -24.71 -0.76 18.76
CA GLU A 192 -25.94 -1.05 19.50
C GLU A 192 -26.80 -2.17 18.87
N THR A 193 -26.43 -2.69 17.70
CA THR A 193 -27.13 -3.78 17.00
C THR A 193 -26.27 -5.03 16.82
N SER A 194 -25.31 -5.28 17.70
CA SER A 194 -24.54 -6.55 17.77
C SER A 194 -24.75 -7.23 19.11
#